data_AF-K2KXH8-F1
#
_entry.id   AF-K2KXH8-F1
#
_cell.length_a   1.000
_cell.length_b   1.000
_cell.length_c   1.000
_cell.angle_alpha   90.00
_cell.angle_beta   90.00
_cell.angle_gamma   90.00
#
_symmetry.space_group_name_H-M   'P 1'
#
loop_
_entity.id
_entity.type
_entity.pdbx_description
1 polymer ?
#
loop_
_entity_poly.entity_id
_entity_poly.type
_entity_poly.pdbx_seq_one_letter_code
_entity_poly.pdbx_strand_id
1 'polypeptide(L)'
;MKLPKALNEATAGAALKYHIKRALERSHNISDFSKQLELSAQKSHFSNNTLKIIEELNNGIKQASDEIKEATKPSNLVKSIREQDTRPFEVIEAKDKEAFLQGIEEKLKDSATPLPKGMSVEEFKQTLESVENKDRF
;
A
#
# COMPACT_ATOMS: atom_id res chain seq x y z
N MET A 1 28.64 -13.48 -46.69
CA MET A 1 29.88 -12.81 -46.20
C MET A 1 29.81 -12.73 -44.68
N LYS A 2 30.87 -13.12 -43.94
CA LYS A 2 30.94 -12.95 -42.47
C LYS A 2 31.59 -11.60 -42.15
N LEU A 3 30.93 -10.76 -41.34
CA LEU A 3 31.52 -9.51 -40.87
C LEU A 3 32.71 -9.77 -39.92
N PRO A 4 33.71 -8.87 -39.88
CA PRO A 4 34.84 -8.98 -38.96
C PRO A 4 34.40 -8.94 -37.49
N LYS A 5 35.06 -9.75 -36.65
CA LYS A 5 34.68 -9.96 -35.24
C LYS A 5 34.65 -8.67 -34.39
N ALA A 6 35.61 -7.78 -34.57
CA ALA A 6 35.61 -6.50 -33.86
C ALA A 6 34.37 -5.63 -34.16
N LEU A 7 33.87 -5.68 -35.41
CA LEU A 7 32.69 -4.93 -35.82
C LEU A 7 31.40 -5.54 -35.24
N ASN A 8 31.35 -6.87 -35.09
CA ASN A 8 30.20 -7.54 -34.49
C ASN A 8 30.13 -7.31 -32.96
N GLU A 9 31.26 -7.23 -32.27
CA GLU A 9 31.33 -6.96 -30.83
C GLU A 9 31.01 -5.50 -30.51
N ALA A 10 31.53 -4.54 -31.29
CA ALA A 10 31.18 -3.12 -31.12
C ALA A 10 29.67 -2.87 -31.34
N THR A 11 29.09 -3.52 -32.35
CA THR A 11 27.65 -3.44 -32.63
C THR A 11 26.82 -4.09 -31.51
N ALA A 12 27.24 -5.26 -31.02
CA ALA A 12 26.59 -5.95 -29.90
C ALA A 12 26.68 -5.14 -28.59
N GLY A 13 27.81 -4.47 -28.33
CA GLY A 13 27.99 -3.60 -27.17
C GLY A 13 27.07 -2.38 -27.21
N ALA A 14 26.92 -1.74 -28.37
CA ALA A 14 26.00 -0.62 -28.54
C ALA A 14 24.53 -1.06 -28.35
N ALA A 15 24.15 -2.21 -28.90
CA ALA A 15 22.83 -2.79 -28.69
C ALA A 15 22.58 -3.11 -27.21
N LEU A 16 23.51 -3.81 -26.54
CA LEU A 16 23.41 -4.11 -25.11
C LEU A 16 23.24 -2.83 -24.28
N LYS A 17 24.04 -1.79 -24.55
CA LYS A 17 23.92 -0.49 -23.89
C LYS A 17 22.53 0.13 -24.05
N TYR A 18 21.94 0.06 -25.25
CA TYR A 18 20.57 0.52 -25.49
C TYR A 18 19.54 -0.27 -24.66
N HIS A 19 19.66 -1.60 -24.63
CA HIS A 19 18.74 -2.45 -23.89
C HIS A 19 18.82 -2.22 -22.36
N ILE A 20 20.03 -2.04 -21.82
CA ILE A 20 20.23 -1.66 -20.41
C ILE A 20 19.58 -0.31 -20.11
N LYS A 21 19.85 0.72 -20.94
CA LYS A 21 19.27 2.05 -20.77
C LYS A 21 17.73 1.99 -20.76
N ARG A 22 17.16 1.26 -21.71
CA ARG A 22 15.71 1.11 -21.85
C ARG A 22 15.08 0.32 -20.70
N ALA A 23 15.77 -0.68 -20.17
CA ALA A 23 15.33 -1.41 -18.98
C ALA A 23 15.34 -0.48 -17.74
N LEU A 24 16.37 0.36 -17.58
CA LEU A 24 16.43 1.34 -16.48
C LEU A 24 15.29 2.37 -16.56
N GLU A 25 15.03 2.92 -17.74
CA GLU A 25 13.97 3.93 -17.93
C GLU A 25 12.55 3.40 -17.63
N ARG A 26 12.34 2.08 -17.68
CA ARG A 26 11.03 1.44 -17.52
C ARG A 26 10.80 0.80 -16.17
N SER A 27 11.85 0.67 -15.37
CA SER A 27 11.81 -0.07 -14.13
C SER A 27 11.76 0.86 -12.94
N HIS A 28 10.81 0.61 -12.05
CA HIS A 28 10.62 1.42 -10.83
C HIS A 28 11.37 0.85 -9.63
N ASN A 29 11.87 -0.39 -9.74
CA ASN A 29 12.66 -1.05 -8.71
C ASN A 29 13.66 -2.03 -9.36
N ILE A 30 14.57 -2.55 -8.55
CA ILE A 30 15.66 -3.44 -8.99
C ILE A 30 15.12 -4.76 -9.57
N SER A 31 14.04 -5.32 -8.99
CA SER A 31 13.46 -6.58 -9.48
C SER A 31 12.85 -6.41 -10.88
N ASP A 32 12.14 -5.31 -11.11
CA ASP A 32 11.60 -4.94 -12.41
C ASP A 32 12.72 -4.72 -13.42
N PHE A 33 13.82 -4.08 -13.02
CA PHE A 33 14.99 -3.89 -13.87
C PHE A 33 15.58 -5.21 -14.36
N SER A 34 15.84 -6.15 -13.46
CA SER A 34 16.36 -7.47 -13.83
C SER A 34 15.43 -8.21 -14.78
N LYS A 35 14.11 -8.23 -14.51
CA LYS A 35 13.12 -8.86 -15.39
C LYS A 35 13.09 -8.22 -16.79
N GLN A 36 13.11 -6.90 -16.87
CA GLN A 36 13.09 -6.19 -18.15
C GLN A 36 14.39 -6.42 -18.94
N LEU A 37 15.54 -6.42 -18.28
CA LEU A 37 16.82 -6.71 -18.92
C LEU A 37 16.85 -8.13 -19.49
N GLU A 38 16.35 -9.12 -18.75
CA GLU A 38 16.28 -10.52 -19.18
C GLU A 38 15.32 -10.72 -20.36
N LEU A 39 14.10 -10.18 -20.29
CA LEU A 39 13.15 -10.20 -21.42
C LEU A 39 13.71 -9.52 -22.66
N SER A 40 14.42 -8.41 -22.46
CA SER A 40 15.06 -7.67 -23.53
C SER A 40 16.22 -8.45 -24.15
N ALA A 41 17.00 -9.16 -23.35
CA ALA A 41 18.07 -10.03 -23.81
C ALA A 41 17.55 -11.22 -24.61
N GLN A 42 16.46 -11.87 -24.16
CA GLN A 42 15.83 -12.99 -24.87
C GLN A 42 15.25 -12.58 -26.23
N LYS A 43 14.67 -11.38 -26.32
CA LYS A 43 14.14 -10.83 -27.59
C LYS A 43 15.24 -10.37 -28.54
N SER A 44 16.46 -10.19 -28.04
CA SER A 44 17.58 -9.70 -28.82
C SER A 44 18.43 -10.87 -29.28
N HIS A 45 18.77 -10.93 -30.57
CA HIS A 45 19.65 -11.97 -31.12
C HIS A 45 21.12 -11.70 -30.77
N PHE A 46 21.44 -11.67 -29.49
CA PHE A 46 22.78 -11.43 -28.98
C PHE A 46 23.70 -12.63 -29.18
N SER A 47 25.00 -12.37 -29.25
CA SER A 47 26.02 -13.42 -29.26
C SER A 47 26.12 -14.10 -27.89
N ASN A 48 26.60 -15.35 -27.85
CA ASN A 48 26.82 -16.09 -26.60
C ASN A 48 27.71 -15.32 -25.61
N ASN A 49 28.72 -14.59 -26.11
CA ASN A 49 29.58 -13.77 -25.27
C ASN A 49 28.79 -12.64 -24.59
N THR A 50 27.93 -11.96 -25.35
CA THR A 50 27.07 -10.89 -24.83
C THR A 50 26.03 -11.43 -23.84
N LEU A 51 25.46 -12.62 -24.11
CA LEU A 51 24.55 -13.28 -23.17
C LEU A 51 25.23 -13.59 -21.83
N LYS A 52 26.49 -14.04 -21.86
CA LYS A 52 27.28 -14.28 -20.65
C LYS A 52 27.51 -13.00 -19.84
N ILE A 53 27.81 -11.87 -20.50
CA ILE A 53 27.94 -10.56 -19.85
C ILE A 53 26.61 -10.16 -19.16
N ILE A 54 25.48 -10.38 -19.83
CA ILE A 54 24.16 -10.07 -19.25
C ILE A 54 23.88 -10.94 -18.02
N GLU A 55 24.25 -12.21 -18.07
CA GLU A 55 24.10 -13.14 -16.94
C GLU A 55 24.94 -12.71 -15.73
N GLU A 56 26.22 -12.39 -15.94
CA GLU A 56 27.12 -11.89 -14.89
C GLU A 56 26.56 -10.59 -14.26
N LEU A 57 26.06 -9.68 -15.10
CA LEU A 57 25.46 -8.42 -14.66
C LEU A 57 24.19 -8.66 -13.82
N ASN A 58 23.31 -9.56 -14.24
CA ASN A 58 22.12 -9.95 -13.48
C ASN A 58 22.47 -10.59 -12.13
N ASN A 59 23.52 -11.39 -12.06
CA ASN A 59 23.97 -11.98 -10.80
C ASN A 59 24.54 -10.92 -9.84
N GLY A 60 25.33 -9.97 -10.35
CA GLY A 60 25.83 -8.84 -9.54
C GLY A 60 24.70 -7.95 -9.01
N ILE A 61 23.65 -7.72 -9.81
CA ILE A 61 22.47 -6.97 -9.37
C ILE A 61 21.73 -7.68 -8.23
N LYS A 62 21.60 -9.00 -8.29
CA LYS A 62 20.99 -9.78 -7.20
C LYS A 62 21.78 -9.62 -5.90
N GLN A 63 23.10 -9.75 -5.96
CA GLN A 63 23.98 -9.56 -4.79
C GLN A 63 23.85 -8.15 -4.21
N ALA A 64 23.98 -7.12 -5.05
CA ALA A 64 23.84 -5.73 -4.61
C ALA A 64 22.44 -5.44 -4.02
N SER A 65 21.39 -6.03 -4.59
CA SER A 65 20.03 -5.94 -4.04
C SER A 65 19.96 -6.50 -2.62
N ASP A 66 20.59 -7.65 -2.37
CA ASP A 66 20.54 -8.28 -1.06
C ASP A 66 21.39 -7.52 -0.03
N GLU A 67 22.55 -7.00 -0.43
CA GLU A 67 23.35 -6.08 0.41
C GLU A 67 22.57 -4.81 0.79
N ILE A 68 21.88 -4.19 -0.18
CA ILE A 68 21.05 -3.01 0.08
C ILE A 68 19.92 -3.36 1.05
N LYS A 69 19.25 -4.51 0.89
CA LYS A 69 18.18 -4.96 1.80
C LYS A 69 18.70 -5.16 3.21
N GLU A 70 19.86 -5.78 3.38
CA GLU A 70 20.48 -5.94 4.70
C GLU A 70 20.84 -4.59 5.32
N ALA A 71 21.41 -3.66 4.55
CA ALA A 71 21.77 -2.32 5.01
C ALA A 71 20.55 -1.44 5.33
N THR A 72 19.42 -1.64 4.64
CA THR A 72 18.17 -0.90 4.89
C THR A 72 17.25 -1.56 5.92
N LYS A 73 17.64 -2.70 6.51
CA LYS A 73 16.92 -3.22 7.67
C LYS A 73 16.91 -2.15 8.77
N PRO A 74 15.72 -1.67 9.20
CA PRO A 74 15.67 -0.66 10.23
C PRO A 74 16.33 -1.21 11.49
N SER A 75 17.27 -0.43 12.04
CA SER A 75 17.94 -0.80 13.27
C SER A 75 16.91 -1.05 14.37
N ASN A 76 17.25 -1.93 15.32
CA ASN A 76 16.38 -2.23 16.46
C ASN A 76 15.95 -0.96 17.20
N LEU A 77 16.79 0.08 17.19
CA LEU A 77 16.50 1.39 17.79
C LEU A 77 15.34 2.13 17.10
N VAL A 78 15.27 2.12 15.76
CA VAL A 78 14.16 2.75 15.01
C VAL A 78 12.86 1.99 15.19
N LYS A 79 12.92 0.65 15.34
CA LYS A 79 11.75 -0.16 15.67
C LYS A 79 11.22 0.16 17.07
N SER A 80 12.10 0.22 18.08
CA SER A 80 11.72 0.57 19.45
C SER A 80 11.15 2.00 19.57
N ILE A 81 11.66 2.97 18.81
CA ILE A 81 11.08 4.33 18.78
C ILE A 81 9.66 4.32 18.18
N ARG A 82 9.43 3.57 17.09
CA ARG A 82 8.08 3.43 16.50
C ARG A 82 7.10 2.68 17.40
N GLU A 83 7.59 1.74 18.20
CA GLU A 83 6.80 1.03 19.21
C GLU A 83 6.44 1.95 20.39
N GLN A 84 7.28 2.92 20.74
CA GLN A 84 6.96 3.93 21.77
C GLN A 84 5.96 4.99 21.29
N ASP A 85 5.82 5.17 19.98
CA ASP A 85 4.87 6.11 19.36
C ASP A 85 3.43 5.55 19.31
N THR A 86 3.16 4.38 19.92
CA THR A 86 1.81 3.85 20.02
C THR A 86 1.00 4.64 21.06
N ARG A 87 0.35 5.68 20.54
CA ARG A 87 -0.81 6.42 21.06
C ARG A 87 -0.57 7.12 22.41
N PRO A 88 -0.38 8.46 22.41
CA PRO A 88 -0.23 9.25 23.63
C PRO A 88 -1.51 9.35 24.48
N PHE A 89 -2.60 8.71 24.08
CA PHE A 89 -3.87 8.66 24.80
C PHE A 89 -4.49 7.26 24.68
N GLU A 90 -5.20 6.85 25.71
CA GLU A 90 -5.98 5.61 25.72
C GLU A 90 -7.08 5.70 24.65
N VAL A 91 -7.07 4.74 23.72
CA VAL A 91 -8.14 4.60 22.74
C VAL A 91 -9.23 3.74 23.35
N ILE A 92 -10.41 4.33 23.56
CA ILE A 92 -11.60 3.60 23.99
C ILE A 92 -11.84 2.45 23.02
N GLU A 93 -11.79 1.22 23.53
CA GLU A 93 -11.94 0.03 22.72
C GLU A 93 -13.38 -0.11 22.21
N ALA A 94 -13.57 -0.86 21.12
CA ALA A 94 -14.90 -1.06 20.54
C ALA A 94 -15.88 -1.65 21.57
N LYS A 95 -15.39 -2.53 22.45
CA LYS A 95 -16.19 -3.17 23.51
C LYS A 95 -16.73 -2.16 24.52
N ASP A 96 -15.93 -1.16 24.89
CA ASP A 96 -16.34 -0.12 25.85
C ASP A 96 -17.39 0.82 25.23
N LYS A 97 -17.29 1.07 23.91
CA LYS A 97 -18.30 1.83 23.17
C LYS A 97 -19.63 1.10 23.13
N GLU A 98 -19.61 -0.20 22.84
CA GLU A 98 -20.82 -1.04 22.82
C GLU A 98 -21.47 -1.10 24.21
N ALA A 99 -20.69 -1.27 25.28
CA ALA A 99 -21.21 -1.28 26.65
C ALA A 99 -21.84 0.06 27.04
N PHE A 100 -21.23 1.17 26.64
CA PHE A 100 -21.79 2.51 26.86
C PHE A 100 -23.11 2.72 26.12
N LEU A 101 -23.19 2.32 24.85
CA LEU A 101 -24.42 2.43 24.05
C LEU A 101 -25.54 1.55 24.63
N GLN A 102 -25.23 0.32 25.02
CA GLN A 102 -26.21 -0.57 25.68
C GLN A 102 -26.73 0.04 26.98
N GLY A 103 -25.86 0.66 27.78
CA GLY A 103 -26.27 1.35 29.01
C GLY A 103 -27.16 2.57 28.76
N ILE A 104 -26.98 3.27 27.64
CA ILE A 104 -27.91 4.33 27.21
C ILE A 104 -29.25 3.73 26.80
N GLU A 105 -29.24 2.69 25.96
CA GLU A 105 -30.48 2.05 25.51
C GLU A 105 -31.29 1.49 26.67
N GLU A 106 -30.64 0.86 27.65
CA GLU A 106 -31.32 0.35 28.85
C GLU A 106 -32.03 1.45 29.64
N LYS A 107 -31.37 2.60 29.84
CA LYS A 107 -31.99 3.76 30.50
C LYS A 107 -33.12 4.39 29.69
N LEU A 108 -33.06 4.27 28.36
CA LEU A 108 -34.08 4.77 27.45
C LEU A 108 -35.27 3.81 27.28
N LYS A 109 -35.11 2.51 27.56
CA LYS A 109 -36.20 1.51 27.41
C LYS A 109 -37.44 1.86 28.23
N ASP A 110 -37.25 2.36 29.44
CA ASP A 110 -38.37 2.70 30.35
C ASP A 110 -38.98 4.08 30.08
N SER A 111 -38.31 4.92 29.28
CA SER A 111 -38.75 6.29 28.94
C SER A 111 -39.16 6.45 27.47
N ALA A 112 -38.87 5.47 26.62
CA ALA A 112 -39.23 5.50 25.21
C ALA A 112 -40.74 5.37 25.04
N THR A 113 -41.40 6.51 24.81
CA THR A 113 -42.81 6.53 24.43
C THR A 113 -42.95 5.85 23.07
N PRO A 114 -43.77 4.80 22.92
CA PRO A 114 -43.93 4.12 21.65
C PRO A 114 -44.43 5.10 20.59
N LEU A 115 -43.76 5.11 19.43
CA LEU A 115 -44.17 5.93 18.29
C LEU A 115 -45.62 5.57 17.90
N PRO A 116 -46.55 6.54 17.89
CA PRO A 116 -47.94 6.26 17.58
C PRO A 116 -48.06 5.75 16.13
N LYS A 117 -48.78 4.65 15.94
CA LYS A 117 -49.02 4.05 14.62
C LYS A 117 -50.05 4.87 13.86
N GLY A 118 -49.57 5.90 13.16
CA GLY A 118 -50.40 6.79 12.33
C GLY A 118 -51.33 7.67 13.18
N MET A 119 -50.83 8.85 13.55
CA MET A 119 -51.59 9.88 14.26
C MET A 119 -51.73 11.10 13.36
N SER A 120 -52.87 11.79 13.41
CA SER A 120 -53.04 13.06 12.69
C SER A 120 -52.14 14.16 13.29
N VAL A 121 -51.86 15.21 12.53
CA VAL A 121 -50.96 16.29 12.98
C VAL A 121 -51.54 17.02 14.20
N GLU A 122 -52.87 17.17 14.27
CA GLU A 122 -53.57 17.79 15.39
C GLU A 122 -53.47 16.95 16.67
N GLU A 123 -53.70 15.64 16.56
CA GLU A 123 -53.55 14.70 17.68
C GLU A 123 -52.11 14.66 18.18
N PHE A 124 -51.12 14.70 17.27
CA PHE A 124 -49.70 14.71 17.64
C PHE A 124 -49.34 15.96 18.44
N LYS A 125 -49.83 17.14 18.04
CA LYS A 125 -49.60 18.39 18.79
C LYS A 125 -50.20 18.36 20.20
N GLN A 126 -51.36 17.73 20.38
CA GLN A 126 -51.95 17.55 21.71
C GLN A 126 -51.09 16.67 22.62
N THR A 127 -50.41 15.64 22.08
CA THR A 127 -49.51 14.81 22.90
C THR A 127 -48.29 15.56 23.46
N LEU A 128 -47.94 16.70 22.87
CA LEU A 128 -46.79 17.52 23.29
C LEU A 128 -47.17 18.62 24.29
N GLU A 129 -48.45 18.80 24.64
CA GLU A 129 -48.90 19.88 25.53
C GLU A 129 -48.35 19.78 26.96
N SER A 130 -48.04 18.57 27.42
CA SER A 130 -47.46 18.27 28.74
C SER A 130 -45.94 18.42 28.78
N VAL A 131 -45.27 18.63 27.65
CA VAL A 131 -43.82 18.78 27.58
C VAL A 131 -43.44 20.22 27.95
N GLU A 132 -42.64 20.36 29.01
CA GLU A 132 -42.22 21.64 29.58
C GLU A 132 -41.48 22.56 28.57
N ASN A 133 -40.88 21.97 27.53
CA ASN A 133 -40.09 22.66 26.50
C ASN A 133 -40.81 22.84 25.15
N LYS A 134 -42.14 22.83 25.14
CA LYS A 134 -42.95 22.92 23.91
C LYS A 134 -42.76 24.22 23.10
N ASP A 135 -42.34 25.31 23.73
CA ASP A 135 -42.16 26.61 23.06
C ASP A 135 -40.92 26.68 22.15
N ARG A 136 -40.08 25.62 22.13
CA ARG A 136 -38.85 25.56 21.32
C ARG A 136 -38.94 24.62 20.11
N PHE A 137 -40.13 24.08 19.82
CA PHE A 137 -40.41 23.22 18.68
C PHE A 137 -41.15 23.95 17.56
#